data_AF-A0AAN6EAQ1-F1
#
_entry.id   AF-A0AAN6EAQ1-F1
#
_cell.length_a   1.000
_cell.length_b   1.000
_cell.length_c   1.000
_cell.angle_alpha   90.00
_cell.angle_beta   90.00
_cell.angle_gamma   90.00
#
_symmetry.space_group_name_H-M   'P 1'
#
loop_
_entity.id
_entity.type
_entity.pdbx_description
1 polymer ?
#
loop_
_entity_poly.entity_id
_entity_poly.type
_entity_poly.pdbx_seq_one_letter_code
_entity_poly.pdbx_strand_id
1 'polypeptide(L)'
;MAKGGDLQAWFIEYQDLDRTDGRVVIMPEGFEKLCDALEFNLEEIEPMVLLWKLNGVELATIEFEGWESGMRAMNVKDIKGLKAAILSTVQEFENDPVLFKTFYRKVFDYLRPEQQRSVSAEDSSY
;
A
#
# COMPACT_ATOMS: atom_id res chain seq x y z
N MET A 1 -10.38 22.55 4.98
CA MET A 1 -10.57 21.19 5.54
C MET A 1 -11.20 20.34 4.47
N ALA A 2 -10.47 19.40 3.87
CA ALA A 2 -11.04 18.46 2.89
C ALA A 2 -11.90 17.46 3.67
N LYS A 3 -13.20 17.42 3.37
CA LYS A 3 -14.13 16.46 3.97
C LYS A 3 -13.71 15.06 3.52
N GLY A 4 -13.56 14.11 4.43
CA GLY A 4 -13.09 12.74 4.15
C GLY A 4 -13.91 11.93 3.14
N GLY A 5 -15.01 12.45 2.59
CA GLY A 5 -15.84 11.76 1.59
C GLY A 5 -15.17 11.57 0.22
N ASP A 6 -14.19 12.40 -0.14
CA ASP A 6 -13.51 12.28 -1.44
C ASP A 6 -12.52 11.10 -1.47
N LEU A 7 -11.72 10.95 -0.40
CA LEU A 7 -10.74 9.87 -0.29
C LEU A 7 -11.38 8.48 -0.18
N GLN A 8 -12.55 8.39 0.44
CA GLN A 8 -13.30 7.14 0.56
C GLN A 8 -13.89 6.72 -0.79
N ALA A 9 -14.49 7.65 -1.54
CA ALA A 9 -15.02 7.35 -2.86
C ALA A 9 -13.91 6.82 -3.79
N TRP A 10 -12.73 7.40 -3.66
CA TRP A 10 -11.56 6.97 -4.42
C TRP A 10 -11.01 5.60 -4.02
N PHE A 11 -10.94 5.32 -2.71
CA PHE A 11 -10.56 3.99 -2.24
C PHE A 11 -11.50 2.90 -2.78
N ILE A 12 -12.79 3.20 -2.84
CA ILE A 12 -13.84 2.30 -3.35
C ILE A 12 -13.63 1.93 -4.83
N GLU A 13 -12.96 2.76 -5.63
CA GLU A 13 -12.65 2.44 -7.03
C GLU A 13 -11.67 1.27 -7.18
N TYR A 14 -10.79 1.09 -6.18
CA TYR A 14 -9.71 0.09 -6.20
C TYR A 14 -9.92 -1.04 -5.18
N GLN A 15 -10.90 -0.92 -4.28
CA GLN A 15 -11.17 -1.95 -3.28
C GLN A 15 -11.67 -3.26 -3.90
N ASP A 16 -11.42 -4.37 -3.22
CA ASP A 16 -12.05 -5.64 -3.52
C ASP A 16 -13.42 -5.74 -2.80
N LEU A 17 -14.48 -5.98 -3.59
CA LEU A 17 -15.87 -6.07 -3.11
C LEU A 17 -16.32 -7.51 -2.82
N ASP A 18 -15.55 -8.52 -3.24
CA ASP A 18 -15.97 -9.93 -3.20
C ASP A 18 -15.56 -10.65 -1.89
N ARG A 19 -15.03 -9.91 -0.91
CA ARG A 19 -14.66 -10.49 0.40
C ARG A 19 -15.87 -10.83 1.25
N THR A 20 -15.91 -12.07 1.73
CA THR A 20 -16.93 -12.57 2.65
C THR A 20 -16.77 -12.11 4.10
N ASP A 21 -15.60 -11.54 4.45
CA ASP A 21 -15.31 -11.05 5.82
C ASP A 21 -15.72 -9.58 6.04
N GLY A 22 -16.28 -8.93 5.02
CA GLY A 22 -16.76 -7.54 5.10
C GLY A 22 -15.66 -6.49 5.23
N ARG A 23 -14.38 -6.87 5.07
CA ARG A 23 -13.26 -5.91 5.12
C ARG A 23 -13.14 -5.17 3.80
N VAL A 24 -13.08 -3.85 3.90
CA VAL A 24 -12.86 -2.92 2.79
C VAL A 24 -11.36 -2.71 2.62
N VAL A 25 -10.76 -3.43 1.67
CA VAL A 25 -9.31 -3.45 1.43
C VAL A 25 -9.00 -3.40 -0.07
N ILE A 26 -7.89 -2.74 -0.44
CA ILE A 26 -7.26 -2.89 -1.75
C ILE A 26 -6.34 -4.11 -1.64
N MET A 27 -6.59 -5.10 -2.50
CA MET A 27 -5.81 -6.34 -2.65
C MET A 27 -4.84 -6.22 -3.84
N PRO A 28 -3.98 -7.22 -4.12
CA PRO A 28 -3.01 -7.12 -5.21
C PRO A 28 -3.60 -6.67 -6.54
N GLU A 29 -4.76 -7.18 -6.96
CA GLU A 29 -5.41 -6.80 -8.22
C GLU A 29 -5.90 -5.34 -8.22
N GLY A 30 -6.37 -4.86 -7.06
CA GLY A 30 -6.74 -3.46 -6.88
C GLY A 30 -5.52 -2.54 -6.85
N PHE A 31 -4.43 -3.02 -6.26
CA PHE A 31 -3.15 -2.33 -6.21
C PHE A 31 -2.50 -2.22 -7.60
N GLU A 32 -2.59 -3.27 -8.42
CA GLU A 32 -2.19 -3.25 -9.83
C GLU A 32 -2.97 -2.21 -10.63
N LYS A 33 -4.31 -2.17 -10.50
CA LYS A 33 -5.15 -1.14 -11.13
C LYS A 33 -4.77 0.28 -10.70
N LEU A 34 -4.42 0.46 -9.42
CA LEU A 34 -3.95 1.74 -8.92
C LEU A 34 -2.60 2.14 -9.55
N CYS A 35 -1.67 1.19 -9.68
CA CYS A 35 -0.39 1.41 -10.36
C CYS A 35 -0.60 1.77 -11.83
N ASP A 36 -1.49 1.07 -12.54
CA ASP A 36 -1.85 1.36 -13.93
C ASP A 36 -2.41 2.78 -14.08
N ALA A 37 -3.31 3.19 -13.18
CA ALA A 37 -3.90 4.53 -13.19
C ALA A 37 -2.86 5.64 -12.91
N LEU A 38 -1.79 5.32 -12.18
CA LEU A 38 -0.63 6.18 -11.96
C LEU A 38 0.42 6.07 -13.07
N GLU A 39 0.24 5.15 -14.03
CA GLU A 39 1.18 4.77 -15.07
C GLU A 39 2.55 4.33 -14.49
N PHE A 40 2.51 3.58 -13.39
CA PHE A 40 3.70 2.97 -12.80
C PHE A 40 3.90 1.56 -13.34
N ASN A 41 5.13 1.24 -13.71
CA ASN A 41 5.52 -0.13 -14.03
C ASN A 41 5.69 -0.92 -12.73
N LEU A 42 5.04 -2.08 -12.63
CA LEU A 42 5.08 -2.96 -11.45
C LEU A 42 6.49 -3.48 -11.14
N GLU A 43 7.39 -3.48 -12.12
CA GLU A 43 8.78 -3.92 -11.97
C GLU A 43 9.73 -2.84 -11.45
N GLU A 44 9.26 -1.59 -11.35
CA GLU A 44 10.05 -0.45 -10.89
C GLU A 44 9.87 -0.18 -9.39
N ILE A 45 10.51 0.88 -8.87
CA ILE A 45 10.52 1.19 -7.44
C ILE A 45 9.25 1.88 -6.96
N GLU A 46 8.56 2.62 -7.84
CA GLU A 46 7.40 3.45 -7.52
C GLU A 46 6.25 2.68 -6.86
N PRO A 47 5.86 1.47 -7.31
CA PRO A 47 4.85 0.66 -6.63
C PRO A 47 5.23 0.38 -5.16
N MET A 48 6.50 0.05 -4.87
CA MET A 48 6.91 -0.20 -3.49
C MET A 48 6.86 1.07 -2.64
N VAL A 49 7.25 2.21 -3.21
CA VAL A 49 7.16 3.51 -2.54
C VAL A 49 5.70 3.90 -2.30
N LEU A 50 4.81 3.65 -3.27
CA LEU A 50 3.37 3.87 -3.15
C LEU A 50 2.78 3.04 -2.00
N LEU A 51 3.05 1.72 -1.98
CA LEU A 51 2.60 0.83 -0.92
C LEU A 51 3.10 1.29 0.45
N TRP A 52 4.36 1.71 0.54
CA TRP A 52 4.92 2.24 1.78
C TRP A 52 4.25 3.54 2.23
N LYS A 53 4.11 4.52 1.33
CA LYS A 53 3.52 5.83 1.62
C LYS A 53 2.04 5.76 2.01
N LEU A 54 1.31 4.77 1.49
CA LEU A 54 -0.08 4.49 1.84
C LEU A 54 -0.22 3.53 3.04
N ASN A 55 0.87 3.31 3.79
CA ASN A 55 0.90 2.46 4.97
C ASN A 55 0.33 1.05 4.72
N GLY A 56 0.76 0.42 3.63
CA GLY A 56 0.45 -0.98 3.34
C GLY A 56 0.70 -1.87 4.55
N VAL A 57 -0.21 -2.81 4.77
CA VAL A 57 -0.14 -3.76 5.90
C VAL A 57 0.67 -5.00 5.52
N GLU A 58 0.48 -5.45 4.28
CA GLU A 58 1.12 -6.61 3.67
C GLU A 58 1.45 -6.28 2.21
N LEU A 59 2.20 -7.16 1.53
CA LEU A 59 2.56 -6.94 0.13
C LEU A 59 1.30 -6.72 -0.72
N ALA A 60 1.29 -5.59 -1.45
CA ALA A 60 0.20 -5.15 -2.31
C ALA A 60 -1.19 -5.10 -1.64
N THR A 61 -1.25 -4.93 -0.31
CA THR A 61 -2.50 -4.82 0.44
C THR A 61 -2.57 -3.52 1.23
N ILE A 62 -3.65 -2.76 1.03
CA ILE A 62 -3.87 -1.45 1.68
C ILE A 62 -5.26 -1.41 2.30
N GLU A 63 -5.31 -1.06 3.59
CA GLU A 63 -6.57 -0.78 4.28
C GLU A 63 -6.94 0.71 4.18
N PHE A 64 -8.23 1.02 4.35
CA PHE A 64 -8.69 2.41 4.26
C PHE A 64 -8.01 3.34 5.27
N GLU A 65 -7.70 2.87 6.49
CA GLU A 65 -6.99 3.68 7.48
C GLU A 65 -5.58 4.07 7.00
N GLY A 66 -4.85 3.11 6.44
CA GLY A 66 -3.51 3.35 5.88
C GLY A 66 -3.56 4.32 4.70
N TRP A 67 -4.51 4.10 3.79
CA TRP A 67 -4.80 4.98 2.66
C TRP A 67 -5.10 6.41 3.10
N GLU A 68 -6.08 6.60 3.99
CA GLU A 68 -6.52 7.92 4.45
C GLU A 68 -5.37 8.67 5.13
N SER A 69 -4.63 7.98 6.00
CA SER A 69 -3.46 8.53 6.69
C SER A 69 -2.37 8.95 5.71
N GLY A 70 -2.01 8.07 4.77
CA GLY A 70 -0.96 8.35 3.77
C GLY A 70 -1.32 9.52 2.85
N MET A 71 -2.55 9.52 2.33
CA MET A 71 -3.06 10.59 1.47
C MET A 71 -3.05 11.95 2.18
N ARG A 72 -3.45 11.98 3.47
CA ARG A 72 -3.39 13.19 4.29
C ARG A 72 -1.97 13.63 4.60
N ALA A 73 -1.07 12.70 4.93
CA ALA A 73 0.33 13.01 5.21
C ALA A 73 1.05 13.62 4.00
N MET A 74 0.69 13.17 2.78
CA MET A 74 1.20 13.73 1.53
C MET A 74 0.42 14.97 1.05
N ASN A 75 -0.69 15.34 1.71
CA ASN A 75 -1.61 16.40 1.30
C ASN A 75 -2.09 16.25 -0.15
N VAL A 76 -2.36 15.01 -0.57
CA VAL A 76 -2.81 14.66 -1.92
C VAL A 76 -4.33 14.61 -1.99
N LYS A 77 -4.89 15.04 -3.12
CA LYS A 77 -6.34 15.07 -3.37
C LYS A 77 -6.76 14.47 -4.71
N ASP A 78 -5.80 14.11 -5.56
CA ASP A 78 -6.05 13.56 -6.90
C ASP A 78 -4.86 12.71 -7.38
N ILE A 79 -5.02 12.06 -8.54
CA ILE A 79 -4.03 11.10 -9.07
C ILE A 79 -2.74 11.74 -9.51
N LYS A 80 -2.81 12.98 -9.97
CA LYS A 80 -1.63 13.73 -10.40
C LYS A 80 -0.79 14.09 -9.18
N GLY A 81 -1.44 14.53 -8.10
CA GLY A 81 -0.81 14.79 -6.82
C GLY A 81 -0.18 13.53 -6.22
N LEU A 82 -0.88 12.39 -6.29
CA LEU A 82 -0.35 11.11 -5.79
C LEU A 82 0.90 10.71 -6.56
N LYS A 83 0.82 10.69 -7.89
CA LYS A 83 1.95 10.38 -8.78
C LYS A 83 3.15 11.27 -8.49
N ALA A 84 2.93 12.59 -8.41
CA ALA A 84 3.99 13.56 -8.14
C ALA A 84 4.64 13.34 -6.75
N ALA A 85 3.85 13.02 -5.72
CA ALA A 85 4.37 12.77 -4.37
C ALA A 85 5.26 11.51 -4.32
N ILE A 86 4.88 10.45 -5.04
CA ILE A 86 5.68 9.21 -5.11
C ILE A 86 6.99 9.46 -5.87
N LEU A 87 6.93 10.09 -7.05
CA LEU A 87 8.14 10.40 -7.83
C LEU A 87 9.08 11.34 -7.08
N SER A 88 8.54 12.34 -6.37
CA SER A 88 9.34 13.22 -5.52
C SER A 88 10.04 12.45 -4.38
N THR A 89 9.38 11.44 -3.81
CA THR A 89 9.98 10.59 -2.77
C THR A 89 11.13 9.75 -3.34
N VAL A 90 10.98 9.21 -4.56
CA VAL A 90 12.05 8.47 -5.24
C VAL A 90 13.27 9.36 -5.48
N GLN A 91 13.07 10.59 -5.94
CA GLN A 91 14.15 11.57 -6.12
C GLN A 91 14.84 11.94 -4.79
N GLU A 92 14.08 12.01 -3.70
CA GLU A 92 14.61 12.33 -2.37
C GLU A 92 15.57 11.26 -1.85
N PHE A 93 15.38 9.99 -2.22
CA PHE A 93 16.27 8.89 -1.82
C PHE A 93 17.73 9.11 -2.21
N GLU A 94 18.01 9.83 -3.30
CA GLU A 94 19.39 10.13 -3.72
C GLU A 94 20.12 11.04 -2.73
N ASN A 95 19.36 11.88 -2.01
CA ASN A 95 19.90 12.91 -1.13
C ASN A 95 19.66 12.61 0.36
N ASP A 96 18.76 11.66 0.67
CA ASP A 96 18.48 11.21 2.04
C ASP A 96 18.61 9.67 2.19
N PRO A 97 19.82 9.18 2.52
CA PRO A 97 20.05 7.77 2.79
C PRO A 97 19.27 7.22 4.00
N VAL A 98 18.88 8.08 4.96
CA VAL A 98 18.13 7.67 6.15
C VAL A 98 16.68 7.39 5.77
N LEU A 99 16.10 8.23 4.91
CA LEU A 99 14.79 8.00 4.32
C LEU A 99 14.77 6.71 3.51
N PHE A 100 15.74 6.52 2.60
CA PHE A 100 15.85 5.29 1.81
C PHE A 100 15.97 4.04 2.68
N LYS A 101 16.79 4.09 3.74
CA LYS A 101 16.94 2.98 4.69
C LYS A 101 15.63 2.66 5.42
N THR A 102 14.84 3.68 5.75
CA THR A 102 13.54 3.51 6.40
C THR A 102 12.54 2.83 5.47
N PHE A 103 12.48 3.27 4.21
CA PHE A 103 11.71 2.63 3.15
C PHE A 103 12.14 1.18 2.94
N TYR A 104 13.43 0.94 2.71
CA TYR A 104 13.98 -0.39 2.44
C TYR A 104 13.66 -1.39 3.56
N ARG A 105 13.78 -0.97 4.83
CA ARG A 105 13.41 -1.82 5.98
C ARG A 105 11.94 -2.21 5.92
N LYS A 106 11.06 -1.27 5.59
CA LYS A 106 9.62 -1.55 5.51
C LYS A 106 9.29 -2.50 4.35
N VAL A 107 9.93 -2.33 3.19
CA VAL A 107 9.80 -3.28 2.07
C VAL A 107 10.28 -4.67 2.46
N PHE A 108 11.40 -4.77 3.17
CA PHE A 108 11.91 -6.04 3.66
C PHE A 108 10.91 -6.74 4.61
N ASP A 109 10.18 -5.98 5.43
CA ASP A 109 9.14 -6.54 6.29
C ASP A 109 7.96 -7.10 5.48
N TYR A 110 7.57 -6.49 4.36
CA TYR A 110 6.55 -7.03 3.45
C TYR A 110 6.98 -8.33 2.77
N LEU A 111 8.26 -8.46 2.45
CA LEU A 111 8.83 -9.61 1.75
C LEU A 111 9.18 -10.76 2.68
N ARG A 112 9.14 -10.55 3.99
CA ARG A 112 9.41 -11.61 4.96
C ARG A 112 8.26 -12.62 4.86
N PRO A 113 8.52 -13.89 4.48
CA PRO A 113 7.53 -14.94 4.63
C PRO A 113 7.18 -14.97 6.11
N GLU A 114 5.90 -14.82 6.47
CA GLU A 114 5.46 -15.03 7.84
C GLU A 114 6.10 -16.35 8.30
N GLN A 115 6.95 -16.31 9.33
CA GLN A 115 7.51 -17.53 9.89
C GLN A 115 6.33 -18.42 10.23
N GLN A 116 6.22 -19.54 9.51
CA GLN A 116 5.21 -20.59 9.62
C GLN A 116 4.12 -20.25 10.64
N ARG A 117 2.91 -19.91 10.19
CA ARG A 117 1.74 -20.40 10.93
C ARG A 117 1.85 -21.92 10.93
N SER A 118 2.60 -22.47 11.88
CA SER A 118 2.46 -23.85 12.32
C SER A 118 1.04 -23.93 12.86
N VAL A 119 0.10 -24.22 11.97
CA VAL A 119 -1.18 -24.78 12.40
C VAL A 119 -0.80 -26.06 13.13
N SER A 120 -1.03 -26.06 14.44
CA SER A 120 -0.83 -27.19 15.32
C SER A 120 -1.43 -28.43 14.67
N ALA A 121 -0.62 -29.48 14.52
CA ALA A 121 -1.14 -30.81 14.24
C ALA A 121 -1.80 -31.35 15.53
N GLU A 122 -2.96 -30.79 15.89
CA GLU A 122 -3.93 -31.49 16.71
C GLU A 122 -4.72 -32.42 15.77
N ASP A 123 -4.06 -33.51 15.37
CA ASP A 123 -4.69 -34.68 14.76
C ASP A 123 -3.73 -35.88 14.91
N SER A 124 -3.55 -36.29 16.16
CA SER A 124 -3.22 -37.69 16.47
C SER A 124 -4.30 -38.23 17.39
N SER A 125 -5.47 -38.42 16.80
CA SER A 125 -6.46 -39.35 17.33
C SER A 125 -6.03 -40.77 16.95
N TYR A 126 -5.48 -41.50 17.93
CA TYR A 126 -5.44 -42.96 17.96
C TYR A 126 -5.50 -43.44 19.41
#